data_AF-A0A2D9P3Q6-F1
#
_entry.id   AF-A0A2D9P3Q6-F1
#
_cell.length_a   1.000
_cell.length_b   1.000
_cell.length_c   1.000
_cell.angle_alpha   90.00
_cell.angle_beta   90.00
_cell.angle_gamma   90.00
#
_symmetry.space_group_name_H-M   'P 1'
#
loop_
_entity.id
_entity.type
_entity.pdbx_description
1 polymer ?
#
loop_
_entity_poly.entity_id
_entity_poly.type
_entity_poly.pdbx_seq_one_letter_code
_entity_poly.pdbx_strand_id
1 'polypeptide(L)'
;MKLFRKFFIYVYIFIIFILSTIPPSISKKIQLNELDKLIHFFEYLILGLIFNFTFKKNITKFHFSIIFVPIIDEFIIQRYSGRNVDIFDFMFDIFGLIVGICFR
;
A
#
# COMPACT_ATOMS: atom_id res chain seq x y z
N MET A 1 10.47 -17.68 -13.13
CA MET A 1 9.33 -16.74 -13.29
C MET A 1 8.64 -16.35 -11.99
N LYS A 2 8.22 -17.27 -11.10
CA LYS A 2 7.55 -16.90 -9.82
C LYS A 2 8.41 -16.04 -8.89
N LEU A 3 9.72 -16.33 -8.79
CA LEU A 3 10.65 -15.55 -7.97
C LEU A 3 10.78 -14.09 -8.45
N PHE A 4 10.89 -13.90 -9.76
CA PHE A 4 10.96 -12.57 -10.39
C PHE A 4 9.68 -11.75 -10.17
N ARG A 5 8.51 -12.38 -10.20
CA ARG A 5 7.23 -11.70 -9.87
C ARG A 5 7.13 -11.30 -8.40
N LYS A 6 7.59 -12.16 -7.48
CA LYS A 6 7.67 -11.83 -6.06
C LYS A 6 8.61 -10.66 -5.79
N PHE A 7 9.71 -10.54 -6.54
CA PHE A 7 10.63 -9.41 -6.44
C PHE A 7 9.91 -8.06 -6.67
N PHE A 8 9.02 -7.98 -7.67
CA PHE A 8 8.23 -6.76 -7.91
C PHE A 8 7.33 -6.37 -6.73
N ILE A 9 6.78 -7.34 -5.98
CA ILE A 9 6.00 -7.04 -4.78
C ILE A 9 6.87 -6.32 -3.75
N TYR A 10 8.06 -6.85 -3.47
CA TYR A 10 8.96 -6.24 -2.47
C TYR A 10 9.49 -4.88 -2.92
N VAL A 11 9.83 -4.72 -4.20
CA VAL A 11 10.23 -3.43 -4.76
C VAL A 11 9.10 -2.41 -4.64
N TYR A 12 7.87 -2.81 -4.94
CA TYR A 12 6.73 -1.89 -4.87
C TYR A 12 6.39 -1.50 -3.42
N ILE A 13 6.43 -2.44 -2.48
CA ILE A 13 6.30 -2.15 -1.04
C ILE A 13 7.37 -1.16 -0.58
N PHE A 14 8.62 -1.36 -1.03
CA PHE A 14 9.71 -0.46 -0.70
C PHE A 14 9.50 0.96 -1.26
N ILE A 15 8.91 1.08 -2.46
CA ILE A 15 8.53 2.38 -3.04
C ILE A 15 7.46 3.07 -2.18
N ILE A 16 6.38 2.36 -1.81
CA ILE A 16 5.33 2.90 -0.92
C ILE A 16 5.96 3.45 0.35
N PHE A 17 6.80 2.64 1.01
CA PHE A 17 7.45 3.04 2.26
C PHE A 17 8.35 4.26 2.11
N ILE A 18 9.12 4.38 1.00
CA ILE A 18 9.90 5.60 0.73
C ILE A 18 8.98 6.82 0.60
N LEU A 19 7.89 6.70 -0.15
CA LEU A 19 6.94 7.80 -0.33
C LEU A 19 6.31 8.23 1.01
N SER A 20 5.97 7.25 1.85
CA SER A 20 5.41 7.48 3.19
C SER A 20 6.41 8.08 4.18
N THR A 21 7.72 7.99 3.93
CA THR A 21 8.73 8.70 4.73
C THR A 21 8.87 10.18 4.40
N ILE A 22 8.24 10.66 3.32
CA ILE A 22 8.34 12.07 2.93
C ILE A 22 7.62 12.95 3.97
N PRO A 23 8.33 13.87 4.63
CA PRO A 23 7.76 14.66 5.70
C PRO A 23 6.71 15.66 5.19
N PRO A 24 5.73 16.03 6.04
CA PRO A 24 4.63 16.92 5.68
C PRO A 24 5.09 18.33 5.28
N SER A 25 6.28 18.77 5.70
CA SER A 25 6.85 20.04 5.26
C SER A 25 7.05 20.12 3.74
N ILE A 26 7.25 18.97 3.08
CA ILE A 26 7.43 18.85 1.64
C ILE A 26 6.10 18.49 0.96
N SER A 27 5.28 17.64 1.58
CA SER A 27 4.01 17.14 1.00
C SER A 27 2.78 18.03 1.27
N LYS A 28 2.92 19.15 1.99
CA LYS A 28 1.84 20.11 2.32
C LYS A 28 0.98 20.60 1.14
N LYS A 29 1.49 20.53 -0.10
CA LYS A 29 0.72 20.86 -1.33
C LYS A 29 -0.19 19.73 -1.83
N ILE A 30 0.05 18.50 -1.41
CA ILE A 30 -0.62 17.27 -1.92
C ILE A 30 -1.77 16.84 -0.99
N GLN A 31 -1.77 17.31 0.27
CA GLN A 31 -2.83 17.06 1.27
C GLN A 31 -4.12 17.86 1.00
N LEU A 32 -4.63 17.82 -0.23
CA LEU A 32 -6.05 18.09 -0.49
C LEU A 32 -6.79 16.82 -0.06
N ASN A 33 -7.54 16.88 1.05
CA ASN A 33 -8.12 15.73 1.77
C ASN A 33 -8.80 14.64 0.93
N GLU A 34 -9.32 14.96 -0.27
CA GLU A 34 -9.96 13.97 -1.15
C GLU A 34 -8.97 13.31 -2.12
N LEU A 35 -7.96 14.05 -2.59
CA LEU A 35 -6.93 13.51 -3.48
C LEU A 35 -5.96 12.59 -2.73
N ASP A 36 -5.67 12.90 -1.46
CA ASP A 36 -4.81 12.06 -0.60
C ASP A 36 -5.40 10.64 -0.49
N LYS A 37 -6.69 10.54 -0.18
CA LYS A 37 -7.42 9.26 -0.08
C LYS A 37 -7.44 8.47 -1.38
N LEU A 38 -7.55 9.16 -2.52
CA LEU A 38 -7.47 8.50 -3.82
C LEU A 38 -6.06 7.97 -4.10
N ILE A 39 -5.01 8.72 -3.73
CA ILE A 39 -3.62 8.27 -3.85
C ILE A 39 -3.42 6.99 -3.02
N HIS A 40 -3.81 7.01 -1.75
CA HIS A 40 -3.81 5.85 -0.85
C HIS A 40 -4.51 4.64 -1.46
N PHE A 41 -5.75 4.83 -1.95
CA PHE A 41 -6.47 3.76 -2.65
C PHE A 41 -5.70 3.20 -3.85
N PHE A 42 -5.19 4.06 -4.74
CA PHE A 42 -4.54 3.61 -5.98
C PHE A 42 -3.17 2.97 -5.73
N GLU A 43 -2.39 3.45 -4.75
CA GLU A 43 -1.11 2.83 -4.35
C GLU A 43 -1.34 1.39 -3.92
N TYR A 44 -2.30 1.16 -3.03
CA TYR A 44 -2.59 -0.18 -2.55
C TYR A 44 -3.37 -1.03 -3.56
N LEU A 45 -4.17 -0.42 -4.46
CA LEU A 45 -4.76 -1.12 -5.60
C LEU A 45 -3.69 -1.73 -6.50
N ILE A 46 -2.65 -0.96 -6.85
CA ILE A 46 -1.54 -1.45 -7.66
C ILE A 46 -0.81 -2.60 -6.93
N LEU A 47 -0.55 -2.45 -5.63
CA LEU A 47 0.05 -3.54 -4.83
C LEU A 47 -0.81 -4.81 -4.89
N GLY A 48 -2.13 -4.67 -4.72
CA GLY A 48 -3.09 -5.77 -4.80
C GLY A 48 -3.10 -6.45 -6.18
N LEU A 49 -3.05 -5.68 -7.26
CA LEU A 49 -2.96 -6.19 -8.63
C LEU A 49 -1.65 -6.96 -8.86
N ILE A 50 -0.50 -6.41 -8.45
CA ILE A 50 0.80 -7.10 -8.57
C ILE A 50 0.77 -8.42 -7.79
N PHE A 51 0.21 -8.40 -6.58
CA PHE A 51 0.06 -9.58 -5.75
C PHE A 51 -0.85 -10.62 -6.43
N ASN A 52 -2.00 -10.20 -6.95
CA ASN A 52 -2.92 -11.08 -7.66
C ASN A 52 -2.30 -11.69 -8.92
N PHE A 53 -1.63 -10.90 -9.77
CA PHE A 53 -0.94 -11.43 -10.95
C PHE A 53 0.23 -12.38 -10.60
N THR A 54 0.81 -12.22 -9.42
CA THR A 54 1.86 -13.10 -8.91
C THR A 54 1.31 -14.43 -8.42
N PHE A 55 0.15 -14.42 -7.74
CA PHE A 55 -0.37 -15.60 -7.04
C PHE A 55 -1.61 -16.25 -7.65
N LYS A 56 -2.41 -15.54 -8.45
CA LYS A 56 -3.61 -15.83 -9.28
C LYS A 56 -4.52 -17.05 -8.95
N LYS A 57 -3.95 -18.21 -8.60
CA LYS A 57 -4.66 -19.46 -8.23
C LYS A 57 -4.15 -20.13 -6.93
N ASN A 58 -3.09 -19.62 -6.31
CA ASN A 58 -2.40 -20.23 -5.17
C ASN A 58 -2.31 -19.29 -3.95
N ILE A 59 -3.37 -18.53 -3.66
CA ILE A 59 -3.41 -17.75 -2.41
C ILE A 59 -3.54 -18.74 -1.25
N THR A 60 -2.55 -18.75 -0.36
CA THR A 60 -2.54 -19.56 0.88
C THR A 60 -2.55 -18.64 2.10
N LYS A 61 -2.73 -19.20 3.30
CA LYS A 61 -2.71 -18.44 4.57
C LYS A 61 -1.49 -17.52 4.73
N PHE A 62 -0.32 -17.95 4.26
CA PHE A 62 0.92 -17.14 4.32
C PHE A 62 0.88 -15.87 3.45
N HIS A 63 0.03 -15.86 2.42
CA HIS A 63 -0.11 -14.72 1.51
C HIS A 63 -1.02 -13.62 2.09
N PHE A 64 -1.83 -13.92 3.11
CA PHE A 64 -2.60 -12.91 3.84
C PHE A 64 -1.72 -11.96 4.67
N SER A 65 -0.43 -12.27 4.82
CA SER A 65 0.54 -11.36 5.45
C SER A 65 0.66 -10.02 4.74
N ILE A 66 0.24 -9.91 3.47
CA ILE A 66 0.22 -8.65 2.71
C ILE A 66 -0.66 -7.57 3.37
N ILE A 67 -1.66 -7.97 4.17
CA ILE A 67 -2.52 -7.04 4.93
C ILE A 67 -1.73 -6.28 6.01
N PHE A 68 -0.57 -6.79 6.45
CA PHE A 68 0.28 -6.05 7.38
C PHE A 68 1.00 -4.87 6.72
N VAL A 69 1.12 -4.81 5.39
CA VAL A 69 1.78 -3.70 4.69
C VAL A 69 1.11 -2.36 4.98
N PRO A 70 -0.21 -2.17 4.75
CA PRO A 70 -0.88 -0.91 5.08
C PRO A 70 -0.86 -0.60 6.59
N ILE A 71 -0.85 -1.62 7.46
CA ILE A 71 -0.74 -1.41 8.91
C ILE A 71 0.63 -0.83 9.26
N ILE A 72 1.71 -1.39 8.70
CA ILE A 72 3.07 -0.92 8.93
C ILE A 72 3.25 0.48 8.36
N ASP A 73 2.75 0.73 7.15
CA ASP A 73 2.89 2.00 6.49
C ASP A 73 2.25 3.14 7.28
N GLU A 74 0.95 3.02 7.57
CA GLU A 74 0.19 4.07 8.24
C GLU A 74 0.61 4.25 9.70
N PHE A 75 0.64 3.17 10.48
CA PHE A 75 0.81 3.29 11.94
C PHE A 75 2.27 3.38 12.39
N ILE A 76 3.21 2.92 11.57
CA ILE A 76 4.65 2.90 11.92
C ILE A 76 5.43 3.91 11.08
N ILE A 77 5.41 3.77 9.76
CA ILE A 77 6.27 4.56 8.87
C ILE A 77 5.83 6.01 8.82
N GLN A 78 4.56 6.27 8.54
CA GLN A 78 4.03 7.62 8.50
C GLN A 78 4.12 8.32 9.86
N ARG A 79 3.82 7.59 10.95
CA ARG A 79 4.03 8.10 12.31
C ARG A 79 5.50 8.49 12.57
N TYR A 80 6.46 7.65 12.14
CA TYR A 80 7.88 7.95 12.29
C TYR A 80 8.33 9.15 11.43
N SER A 81 7.72 9.33 10.26
CA SER A 81 7.99 10.48 9.36
C SER A 81 7.41 11.82 9.87
N GLY A 82 6.64 11.79 10.97
CA GLY A 82 5.96 12.97 11.51
C GLY A 82 4.70 13.37 10.75
N ARG A 83 4.16 12.48 9.91
CA ARG A 83 2.83 12.64 9.29
C ARG A 83 1.73 12.32 10.30
N ASN A 84 0.56 12.90 10.09
CA ASN A 84 -0.63 12.55 10.86
C ASN A 84 -1.16 11.21 10.38
N VAL A 85 -1.36 10.29 11.32
CA VAL A 85 -2.04 9.02 11.08
C VAL A 85 -3.53 9.27 10.90
N ASP A 86 -4.10 8.86 9.77
CA ASP A 86 -5.54 8.92 9.49
C ASP A 86 -6.11 7.51 9.30
N ILE A 87 -7.15 7.21 10.08
CA ILE A 87 -7.88 5.95 9.99
C ILE A 87 -8.58 5.82 8.63
N PHE A 88 -9.00 6.94 8.04
CA PHE A 88 -9.60 6.91 6.71
C PHE A 88 -8.58 6.53 5.64
N ASP A 89 -7.36 7.07 5.69
CA ASP A 89 -6.30 6.71 4.74
C ASP A 89 -5.98 5.22 4.84
N PHE A 90 -5.85 4.68 6.05
CA PHE A 90 -5.74 3.24 6.29
C PHE A 90 -6.91 2.43 5.68
N MET A 91 -8.14 2.92 5.80
CA MET A 91 -9.30 2.25 5.21
C MET A 91 -9.23 2.23 3.68
N PHE A 92 -8.77 3.32 3.06
CA PHE A 92 -8.57 3.39 1.61
C PHE A 92 -7.43 2.49 1.15
N ASP A 93 -6.34 2.38 1.91
CA ASP A 93 -5.25 1.44 1.67
C ASP A 93 -5.75 -0.01 1.64
N ILE A 94 -6.48 -0.41 2.70
CA ILE A 94 -7.05 -1.75 2.82
C ILE A 94 -8.04 -2.02 1.68
N PHE A 95 -8.89 -1.04 1.36
CA PHE A 95 -9.88 -1.19 0.29
C PHE A 95 -9.21 -1.35 -1.07
N GLY A 96 -8.22 -0.52 -1.39
CA GLY A 96 -7.42 -0.63 -2.61
C GLY A 96 -6.76 -2.00 -2.73
N LEU A 97 -6.08 -2.44 -1.66
CA LEU A 97 -5.42 -3.74 -1.60
C LEU A 97 -6.40 -4.89 -1.90
N ILE A 98 -7.56 -4.91 -1.25
CA ILE A 98 -8.57 -5.96 -1.45
C ILE A 98 -9.12 -5.93 -2.87
N VAL A 99 -9.47 -4.76 -3.40
CA VAL A 99 -9.98 -4.62 -4.77
C VAL A 99 -8.95 -5.15 -5.78
N GLY A 100 -7.66 -4.82 -5.60
CA GLY A 100 -6.60 -5.29 -6.48
C GLY A 100 -6.38 -6.81 -6.39
N ILE A 101 -6.45 -7.37 -5.18
CA ILE A 101 -6.35 -8.82 -4.95
C ILE A 101 -7.51 -9.57 -5.62
N CYS A 102 -8.72 -9.01 -5.57
CA CYS A 102 -9.93 -9.63 -6.11
C CYS A 102 -10.21 -9.32 -7.59
N PHE A 103 -9.40 -8.45 -8.21
CA PHE A 103 -9.56 -8.08 -9.62
C PHE A 103 -9.47 -9.33 -10.52
N ARG A 104 -10.42 -9.52 -11.43
CA ARG A 104 -10.49 -10.72 -12.30
C ARG A 104 -9.96 -10.47 -13.69
#